data_AF-A0A2P2I589-F1
#
_entry.id   AF-A0A2P2I589-F1
#
_cell.length_a   1.000
_cell.length_b   1.000
_cell.length_c   1.000
_cell.angle_alpha   90.00
_cell.angle_beta   90.00
_cell.angle_gamma   90.00
#
_symmetry.space_group_name_H-M   'P 1'
#
loop_
_entity.id
_entity.type
_entity.pdbx_description
1 polymer ?
#
loop_
_entity_poly.entity_id
_entity_poly.type
_entity_poly.pdbx_seq_one_letter_code
_entity_poly.pdbx_strand_id
1 'polypeptide(L)'
;CRFLSVLTSDPPSDSPIADDWPPTLPCLVTLSTTLRRLHHFHRCSKYRLRFGQTARNRMREKVTASMIFRDRKASYPRSIGHPFIGDYVRLRQNAQWKKVVSESNDQFVVFADIVNKITRSAGKFVPILLAVSTNALLVVDQRTLQLKYRIPANDIARISLSPFMDDIAVVHVKAPVSPGSTELPDTSQKLNSPGCLFGSDHPKRKGDLVLQTCHVIEVVTKLFLVVQNATGKPPDITITTEFETNFGESTVIFLFRTTGLTEVAPGHIRIIRRHNRMEVLL
;
A
#
# COMPACT_ATOMS: atom_id res chain seq x y z
N CYS A 1 -7.31 -53.53 -12.62
CA CYS A 1 -6.90 -52.43 -13.51
C CYS A 1 -5.65 -51.74 -12.93
N ARG A 2 -4.43 -52.03 -13.43
CA ARG A 2 -3.14 -51.59 -12.81
C ARG A 2 -3.02 -50.06 -12.70
N PHE A 3 -3.58 -49.33 -13.67
CA PHE A 3 -3.58 -47.86 -13.67
C PHE A 3 -4.30 -47.23 -12.46
N LEU A 4 -5.50 -47.73 -12.13
CA LEU A 4 -6.25 -47.24 -10.96
C LEU A 4 -5.55 -47.60 -9.64
N SER A 5 -4.91 -48.78 -9.59
CA SER A 5 -4.13 -49.21 -8.41
C SER A 5 -2.96 -48.27 -8.14
N VAL A 6 -2.26 -47.82 -9.18
CA VAL A 6 -1.13 -46.88 -9.07
C VAL A 6 -1.64 -45.52 -8.56
N LEU A 7 -2.74 -45.01 -9.11
CA LEU A 7 -3.34 -43.75 -8.65
C LEU A 7 -3.77 -43.78 -7.18
N THR A 8 -4.20 -44.93 -6.66
CA THR A 8 -4.57 -45.07 -5.25
C THR A 8 -3.38 -45.24 -4.31
N SER A 9 -2.31 -45.91 -4.76
CA SER A 9 -1.12 -46.15 -3.93
C SER A 9 -0.17 -44.96 -3.91
N ASP A 10 -0.08 -44.22 -5.02
CA ASP A 10 0.82 -43.08 -5.21
C ASP A 10 0.06 -41.94 -5.92
N PRO A 11 -0.79 -41.21 -5.18
CA PRO A 11 -1.58 -40.14 -5.76
C PRO A 11 -0.69 -38.94 -6.15
N PRO A 12 -1.00 -38.25 -7.26
CA PRO A 12 -0.30 -37.03 -7.65
C PRO A 12 -0.39 -35.95 -6.56
N SER A 13 0.54 -35.00 -6.61
CA SER A 13 0.67 -33.91 -5.66
C SER A 13 -0.65 -33.15 -5.44
N ASP A 14 -0.93 -32.89 -4.17
CA ASP A 14 -2.04 -32.07 -3.68
C ASP A 14 -1.88 -30.58 -4.07
N SER A 15 -0.69 -30.19 -4.57
CA SER A 15 -0.41 -28.82 -5.01
C SER A 15 -1.19 -28.46 -6.28
N PRO A 16 -1.93 -27.34 -6.31
CA PRO A 16 -2.68 -26.92 -7.49
C PRO A 16 -1.84 -26.76 -8.75
N ILE A 17 -0.57 -26.33 -8.57
CA ILE A 17 0.37 -26.01 -9.66
C ILE A 17 1.24 -27.20 -10.10
N ALA A 18 1.07 -28.37 -9.47
CA ALA A 18 1.87 -29.53 -9.84
C ALA A 18 1.35 -30.18 -11.12
N ASP A 19 2.24 -30.44 -12.07
CA ASP A 19 1.92 -31.01 -13.39
C ASP A 19 2.08 -32.53 -13.47
N ASP A 20 2.40 -33.16 -12.34
CA ASP A 20 2.62 -34.59 -12.21
C ASP A 20 1.34 -35.38 -12.52
N TRP A 21 1.48 -36.40 -13.37
CA TRP A 21 0.42 -37.34 -13.71
C TRP A 21 1.02 -38.67 -14.20
N PRO A 22 0.55 -39.82 -13.72
CA PRO A 22 1.14 -41.10 -14.09
C PRO A 22 0.90 -41.44 -15.58
N PRO A 23 1.85 -42.14 -16.23
CA PRO A 23 1.72 -42.57 -17.62
C PRO A 23 0.63 -43.63 -17.77
N THR A 24 -0.02 -43.68 -18.93
CA THR A 24 -1.20 -44.53 -19.19
C THR A 24 -1.13 -45.30 -20.49
N LEU A 25 -1.78 -46.46 -20.53
CA LEU A 25 -1.94 -47.27 -21.75
C LEU A 25 -2.81 -46.54 -22.79
N PRO A 26 -2.58 -46.73 -24.11
CA PRO A 26 -3.34 -46.06 -25.17
C PRO A 26 -4.87 -46.23 -25.08
N CYS A 27 -5.34 -47.42 -24.69
CA CYS A 27 -6.78 -47.69 -24.54
C CYS A 27 -7.45 -46.95 -23.36
N LEU A 28 -6.66 -46.40 -22.43
CA LEU A 28 -7.15 -45.72 -21.22
C LEU A 28 -6.92 -44.21 -21.24
N VAL A 29 -6.45 -43.63 -22.35
CA VAL A 29 -6.10 -42.20 -22.45
C VAL A 29 -7.31 -41.30 -22.14
N THR A 30 -8.49 -41.62 -22.66
CA THR A 30 -9.72 -40.85 -22.39
C THR A 30 -10.09 -40.88 -20.90
N LEU A 31 -10.00 -42.06 -20.26
CA LEU A 31 -10.26 -42.21 -18.83
C LEU A 31 -9.23 -41.43 -18.00
N SER A 32 -7.94 -41.57 -18.33
CA SER A 32 -6.83 -40.87 -17.69
C SER A 32 -7.00 -39.35 -17.73
N THR A 33 -7.37 -38.82 -18.89
CA THR A 33 -7.59 -37.38 -19.10
C THR A 33 -8.76 -36.87 -18.25
N THR A 34 -9.86 -37.61 -18.22
CA THR A 34 -11.04 -37.26 -17.39
C THR A 34 -10.71 -37.31 -15.90
N LEU A 35 -10.00 -38.34 -15.45
CA LEU A 35 -9.56 -38.46 -14.06
C LEU A 35 -8.57 -37.34 -13.68
N ARG A 36 -7.66 -36.95 -14.58
CA ARG A 36 -6.75 -35.81 -14.37
C ARG A 36 -7.51 -34.52 -14.14
N ARG A 37 -8.54 -34.26 -14.95
CA ARG A 37 -9.41 -33.09 -14.80
C ARG A 37 -10.18 -33.12 -13.48
N LEU A 38 -10.76 -34.26 -13.12
CA LEU A 38 -11.50 -34.43 -11.87
C LEU A 38 -10.58 -34.25 -10.65
N HIS A 39 -9.39 -34.86 -10.68
CA HIS A 39 -8.38 -34.72 -9.65
C HIS A 39 -7.93 -33.26 -9.50
N HIS A 40 -7.64 -32.58 -10.61
CA HIS A 40 -7.28 -31.16 -10.60
C HIS A 40 -8.39 -30.30 -10.00
N PHE A 41 -9.65 -30.52 -10.38
CA PHE A 41 -10.79 -29.81 -9.79
C PHE A 41 -10.90 -30.07 -8.28
N HIS A 42 -10.80 -31.33 -7.87
CA HIS A 42 -10.87 -31.72 -6.46
C HIS A 42 -9.74 -31.10 -5.63
N ARG A 43 -8.47 -31.23 -6.04
CA ARG A 43 -7.33 -30.67 -5.30
C ARG A 43 -7.37 -29.14 -5.25
N CYS A 44 -7.80 -28.48 -6.33
CA CYS A 44 -8.00 -27.03 -6.34
C CYS A 44 -9.14 -26.61 -5.39
N SER A 45 -10.23 -27.37 -5.33
CA SER A 45 -11.31 -27.15 -4.36
C SER A 45 -10.82 -27.32 -2.93
N LYS A 46 -10.15 -28.45 -2.64
CA LYS A 46 -9.53 -28.76 -1.34
C LYS A 46 -8.56 -27.66 -0.92
N TYR A 47 -7.70 -27.20 -1.82
CA TYR A 47 -6.77 -26.09 -1.57
C TYR A 47 -7.53 -24.81 -1.19
N ARG A 48 -8.51 -24.37 -1.99
CA ARG A 48 -9.30 -23.15 -1.70
C ARG A 48 -10.05 -23.23 -0.37
N LEU A 49 -10.59 -24.40 -0.02
CA LEU A 49 -11.33 -24.62 1.22
C LEU A 49 -10.45 -24.58 2.47
N ARG A 50 -9.14 -24.85 2.36
CA ARG A 50 -8.20 -24.74 3.49
C ARG A 50 -7.99 -23.29 3.97
N PHE A 51 -8.33 -22.28 3.17
CA PHE A 51 -8.05 -20.88 3.49
C PHE A 51 -9.31 -20.11 3.92
N GLY A 52 -9.31 -19.66 5.17
CA GLY A 52 -10.29 -18.70 5.67
C GLY A 52 -10.11 -17.30 5.06
N GLN A 53 -11.08 -16.41 5.31
CA GLN A 53 -11.09 -15.06 4.74
C GLN A 53 -9.81 -14.26 5.06
N THR A 54 -9.31 -14.34 6.29
CA THR A 54 -8.07 -13.65 6.70
C THR A 54 -6.86 -14.12 5.91
N ALA A 55 -6.74 -15.43 5.68
CA ALA A 55 -5.64 -15.99 4.90
C ALA A 55 -5.75 -15.59 3.42
N ARG A 56 -6.97 -15.58 2.86
CA ARG A 56 -7.23 -15.08 1.50
C ARG A 56 -6.86 -13.61 1.36
N ASN A 57 -7.18 -12.78 2.34
CA ASN A 57 -6.80 -11.36 2.34
C ASN A 57 -5.28 -11.19 2.36
N ARG A 58 -4.56 -11.95 3.20
CA ARG A 58 -3.08 -11.92 3.24
C ARG A 58 -2.46 -12.35 1.90
N MET A 59 -3.02 -13.38 1.26
CA MET A 59 -2.59 -13.78 -0.09
C MET A 59 -2.87 -12.69 -1.12
N ARG A 60 -4.06 -12.06 -1.10
CA ARG A 60 -4.41 -10.92 -1.97
C ARG A 60 -3.43 -9.76 -1.80
N GLU A 61 -3.06 -9.44 -0.57
CA GLU A 61 -2.05 -8.41 -0.29
C GLU A 61 -0.70 -8.79 -0.91
N LYS A 62 -0.21 -10.03 -0.73
CA LYS A 62 1.08 -10.46 -1.32
C LYS A 62 1.07 -10.48 -2.85
N VAL A 63 -0.03 -10.89 -3.46
CA VAL A 63 -0.20 -10.84 -4.92
C VAL A 63 -0.18 -9.39 -5.41
N THR A 64 -0.88 -8.49 -4.71
CA THR A 64 -0.88 -7.06 -5.02
C THR A 64 0.51 -6.46 -4.89
N ALA A 65 1.24 -6.77 -3.81
CA ALA A 65 2.63 -6.36 -3.64
C ALA A 65 3.51 -6.85 -4.79
N SER A 66 3.32 -8.10 -5.23
CA SER A 66 4.03 -8.64 -6.39
C SER A 66 3.74 -7.88 -7.68
N MET A 67 2.48 -7.51 -7.94
CA MET A 67 2.11 -6.74 -9.13
C MET A 67 2.74 -5.34 -9.12
N ILE A 68 2.87 -4.74 -7.94
CA ILE A 68 3.41 -3.39 -7.79
C ILE A 68 4.94 -3.38 -7.88
N PHE A 69 5.62 -4.28 -7.16
CA PHE A 69 7.04 -4.14 -6.85
C PHE A 69 7.99 -5.14 -7.50
N ARG A 70 7.48 -6.28 -7.99
CA ARG A 70 8.33 -7.29 -8.64
C ARG A 70 9.10 -6.64 -9.79
N ASP A 71 10.41 -6.86 -9.80
CA ASP A 71 11.36 -6.35 -10.79
C ASP A 71 11.44 -4.80 -10.89
N ARG A 72 10.80 -4.06 -9.97
CA ARG A 72 10.76 -2.60 -9.94
C ARG A 72 11.37 -1.99 -8.69
N LYS A 73 11.36 -2.72 -7.56
CA LYS A 73 11.91 -2.28 -6.26
C LYS A 73 12.90 -3.31 -5.73
N ALA A 74 14.15 -2.91 -5.50
CA ALA A 74 15.22 -3.79 -5.02
C ALA A 74 14.91 -4.44 -3.66
N SER A 75 14.12 -3.80 -2.80
CA SER A 75 13.74 -4.35 -1.49
C SER A 75 12.62 -5.39 -1.54
N TYR A 76 11.94 -5.58 -2.67
CA TYR A 76 10.80 -6.49 -2.78
C TYR A 76 11.12 -7.96 -2.48
N PRO A 77 12.21 -8.57 -3.00
CA PRO A 77 12.51 -9.99 -2.74
C PRO A 77 12.63 -10.33 -1.26
N ARG A 78 13.20 -9.43 -0.45
CA ARG A 78 13.31 -9.59 1.01
C ARG A 78 11.94 -9.65 1.68
N SER A 79 10.94 -8.93 1.15
CA SER A 79 9.60 -8.91 1.73
C SER A 79 8.80 -10.21 1.54
N ILE A 80 9.19 -11.09 0.61
CA ILE A 80 8.37 -12.26 0.23
C ILE A 80 8.25 -13.25 1.40
N GLY A 81 9.37 -13.54 2.07
CA GLY A 81 9.42 -14.47 3.20
C GLY A 81 8.82 -13.94 4.50
N HIS A 82 8.52 -12.64 4.59
CA HIS A 82 8.00 -12.01 5.79
C HIS A 82 6.48 -11.79 5.70
N PRO A 83 5.68 -12.27 6.66
CA PRO A 83 4.24 -12.06 6.65
C PRO A 83 3.88 -10.59 6.88
N PHE A 84 2.85 -10.09 6.19
CA PHE A 84 2.25 -8.79 6.53
C PHE A 84 1.42 -8.91 7.80
N ILE A 85 1.72 -8.08 8.81
CA ILE A 85 1.11 -8.10 10.15
C ILE A 85 0.00 -7.04 10.26
N GLY A 86 0.19 -5.90 9.61
CA GLY A 86 -0.68 -4.72 9.66
C GLY A 86 -0.39 -3.85 10.88
N ASP A 87 -0.82 -4.29 12.06
CA ASP A 87 -0.77 -3.48 13.28
C ASP A 87 0.40 -3.92 14.17
N TYR A 88 1.54 -3.27 14.01
CA TYR A 88 2.79 -3.55 14.70
C TYR A 88 2.82 -2.99 16.13
N VAL A 89 2.04 -1.94 16.39
CA VAL A 89 1.96 -1.25 17.70
C VAL A 89 0.74 -1.66 18.54
N ARG A 90 -0.07 -2.60 18.05
CA ARG A 90 -1.34 -3.03 18.67
C ARG A 90 -2.32 -1.87 18.91
N LEU A 91 -2.35 -0.91 17.98
CA LEU A 91 -3.19 0.28 18.05
C LEU A 91 -4.68 -0.08 18.19
N ARG A 92 -5.12 -1.18 17.57
CA ARG A 92 -6.51 -1.68 17.66
C ARG A 92 -6.95 -2.04 19.07
N GLN A 93 -6.01 -2.43 19.93
CA GLN A 93 -6.28 -2.83 21.32
C GLN A 93 -6.20 -1.63 22.28
N ASN A 94 -5.60 -0.52 21.86
CA ASN A 94 -5.40 0.65 22.70
C ASN A 94 -6.72 1.35 23.04
N ALA A 95 -7.01 1.50 24.34
CA ALA A 95 -8.25 2.09 24.83
C ALA A 95 -8.37 3.60 24.56
N GLN A 96 -7.26 4.34 24.60
CA GLN A 96 -7.25 5.78 24.27
C GLN A 96 -7.52 5.99 22.78
N TRP A 97 -6.89 5.18 21.91
CA TRP A 97 -7.15 5.22 20.47
C TRP A 97 -8.63 5.04 20.18
N LYS A 98 -9.28 4.01 20.75
CA LYS A 98 -10.72 3.76 20.56
C LYS A 98 -11.61 4.96 20.91
N LYS A 99 -11.21 5.79 21.88
CA LYS A 99 -11.92 7.04 22.22
C LYS A 99 -11.65 8.14 21.20
N VAL A 100 -10.42 8.27 20.71
CA VAL A 100 -10.07 9.26 19.67
C VAL A 100 -10.80 8.95 18.37
N VAL A 101 -10.90 7.67 17.98
CA VAL A 101 -11.59 7.25 16.75
C VAL A 101 -13.06 6.90 16.94
N SER A 102 -13.70 7.22 18.07
CA SER A 102 -15.16 7.10 18.14
C SER A 102 -15.86 8.23 17.38
N GLU A 103 -15.20 9.39 17.26
CA GLU A 103 -15.71 10.55 16.54
C GLU A 103 -15.41 10.49 15.04
N SER A 104 -14.25 9.93 14.68
CA SER A 104 -13.86 9.68 13.28
C SER A 104 -14.20 8.25 12.90
N ASN A 105 -14.81 7.98 11.74
CA ASN A 105 -15.11 6.61 11.28
C ASN A 105 -13.84 5.81 10.87
N ASP A 106 -12.79 5.78 11.69
CA ASP A 106 -11.45 5.24 11.40
C ASP A 106 -11.05 4.07 12.33
N GLN A 107 -12.04 3.45 12.96
CA GLN A 107 -11.87 2.34 13.90
C GLN A 107 -11.24 1.08 13.28
N PHE A 108 -11.42 0.86 11.98
CA PHE A 108 -10.90 -0.31 11.27
C PHE A 108 -9.48 -0.04 10.75
N VAL A 109 -8.50 -0.19 11.65
CA VAL A 109 -7.07 -0.05 11.32
C VAL A 109 -6.57 -1.29 10.57
N VAL A 110 -6.03 -1.07 9.37
CA VAL A 110 -5.42 -2.12 8.53
C VAL A 110 -3.90 -2.15 8.65
N PHE A 111 -3.28 -1.02 8.99
CA PHE A 111 -1.86 -0.90 9.25
C PHE A 111 -1.61 0.13 10.35
N ALA A 112 -0.68 -0.13 11.27
CA ALA A 112 -0.19 0.86 12.21
C ALA A 112 1.24 0.55 12.64
N ASP A 113 2.11 1.56 12.60
CA ASP A 113 3.52 1.43 12.95
C ASP A 113 4.13 2.78 13.35
N ILE A 114 5.24 2.75 14.09
CA ILE A 114 6.06 3.93 14.34
C ILE A 114 7.02 4.09 13.17
N VAL A 115 6.85 5.16 12.39
CA VAL A 115 7.62 5.41 11.18
C VAL A 115 8.28 6.78 11.24
N ASN A 116 9.27 7.01 10.39
CA ASN A 116 9.90 8.31 10.27
C ASN A 116 9.20 9.16 9.21
N LYS A 117 8.60 10.27 9.62
CA LYS A 117 8.20 11.33 8.70
C LYS A 117 9.41 12.16 8.33
N ILE A 118 9.65 12.36 7.04
CA ILE A 118 10.71 13.25 6.56
C ILE A 118 10.15 14.69 6.51
N THR A 119 10.81 15.63 7.19
CA THR A 119 10.36 17.02 7.25
C THR A 119 10.54 17.72 5.92
N ARG A 120 9.56 18.57 5.59
CA ARG A 120 9.56 19.37 4.36
C ARG A 120 10.76 20.29 4.33
N SER A 121 11.01 21.05 5.39
CA SER A 121 12.03 22.10 5.40
C SER A 121 13.47 21.61 5.29
N ALA A 122 13.81 20.46 5.89
CA ALA A 122 15.21 20.05 6.04
C ALA A 122 15.48 18.57 5.76
N GLY A 123 14.46 17.76 5.44
CA GLY A 123 14.64 16.33 5.21
C GLY A 123 14.98 15.55 6.49
N LYS A 124 14.68 16.10 7.66
CA LYS A 124 14.95 15.44 8.96
C LYS A 124 13.93 14.35 9.22
N PHE A 125 14.37 13.26 9.82
CA PHE A 125 13.50 12.18 10.28
C PHE A 125 12.85 12.56 11.60
N VAL A 126 11.52 12.49 11.64
CA VAL A 126 10.72 12.73 12.85
C VAL A 126 9.85 11.50 13.08
N PRO A 127 10.01 10.78 14.21
CA PRO A 127 9.20 9.61 14.50
C PRO A 127 7.74 10.03 14.73
N ILE A 128 6.83 9.32 14.08
CA ILE A 128 5.38 9.50 14.19
C ILE A 128 4.70 8.15 14.29
N LEU A 129 3.50 8.12 14.87
CA LEU A 129 2.61 6.98 14.72
C LEU A 129 1.84 7.15 13.41
N LEU A 130 2.07 6.25 12.45
CA LEU A 130 1.31 6.19 11.22
C LEU A 130 0.24 5.12 11.36
N ALA A 131 -1.01 5.46 11.06
CA ALA A 131 -2.11 4.50 10.99
C ALA A 131 -2.82 4.60 9.64
N VAL A 132 -3.10 3.47 9.02
CA VAL A 132 -3.96 3.35 7.85
C VAL A 132 -5.25 2.69 8.31
N SER A 133 -6.36 3.42 8.23
CA SER A 133 -7.70 2.87 8.40
C SER A 133 -8.26 2.40 7.05
N THR A 134 -9.46 1.82 7.03
CA THR A 134 -10.19 1.56 5.78
C THR A 134 -10.58 2.83 5.02
N ASN A 135 -10.50 4.01 5.65
CA ASN A 135 -11.05 5.26 5.12
C ASN A 135 -9.99 6.36 4.93
N ALA A 136 -8.86 6.29 5.63
CA ALA A 136 -7.86 7.35 5.64
C ALA A 136 -6.46 6.88 6.07
N LEU A 137 -5.46 7.66 5.67
CA LEU A 137 -4.12 7.66 6.27
C LEU A 137 -4.06 8.72 7.37
N LEU A 138 -3.59 8.33 8.55
CA LEU A 138 -3.62 9.11 9.78
C LEU A 138 -2.19 9.30 10.28
N VAL A 139 -1.83 10.55 10.56
CA VAL A 139 -0.56 10.90 11.21
C VAL A 139 -0.88 11.32 12.63
N VAL A 140 -0.37 10.56 13.58
CA VAL A 140 -0.70 10.67 14.99
C VAL A 140 0.58 10.92 15.78
N ASP A 141 0.48 11.69 16.86
CA ASP A 141 1.57 11.79 17.82
C ASP A 141 1.77 10.46 18.56
N GLN A 142 2.98 9.93 18.55
CA GLN A 142 3.26 8.63 19.17
C GLN A 142 3.10 8.63 20.71
N ARG A 143 3.24 9.79 21.38
CA ARG A 143 3.19 9.88 22.84
C ARG A 143 1.80 10.24 23.33
N THR A 144 1.17 11.23 22.70
CA THR A 144 -0.13 11.76 23.17
C THR A 144 -1.32 11.12 22.46
N LEU A 145 -1.09 10.33 21.40
CA LEU A 145 -2.13 9.80 20.51
C LEU A 145 -3.04 10.87 19.89
N GLN A 146 -2.61 12.13 19.89
CA GLN A 146 -3.34 13.21 19.24
C GLN A 146 -3.18 13.13 17.73
N LEU A 147 -4.32 13.23 17.03
CA LEU A 147 -4.36 13.25 15.57
C LEU A 147 -3.77 14.57 15.05
N LYS A 148 -2.61 14.51 14.38
CA LYS A 148 -1.94 15.68 13.80
C LYS A 148 -2.48 16.04 12.43
N TYR A 149 -2.83 15.02 11.64
CA TYR A 149 -3.37 15.19 10.29
C TYR A 149 -4.02 13.89 9.79
N ARG A 150 -5.07 14.04 8.99
CA ARG A 150 -5.85 12.96 8.36
C ARG A 150 -5.94 13.19 6.86
N ILE A 151 -5.54 12.20 6.07
CA ILE A 151 -5.67 12.15 4.62
C ILE A 151 -6.75 11.11 4.28
N PRO A 152 -7.96 11.53 3.89
CA PRO A 152 -8.96 10.62 3.34
C PRO A 152 -8.39 9.82 2.17
N ALA A 153 -8.76 8.54 2.05
CA ALA A 153 -8.30 7.69 0.95
C ALA A 153 -8.62 8.28 -0.43
N ASN A 154 -9.76 8.98 -0.55
CA ASN A 154 -10.20 9.66 -1.78
C ASN A 154 -9.30 10.83 -2.19
N ASP A 155 -8.57 11.41 -1.23
CA ASP A 155 -7.66 12.54 -1.46
C ASP A 155 -6.25 12.06 -1.85
N ILE A 156 -5.96 10.76 -1.81
CA ILE A 156 -4.66 10.21 -2.24
C ILE A 156 -4.68 10.06 -3.76
N ALA A 157 -3.78 10.75 -4.44
CA ALA A 157 -3.69 10.71 -5.91
C ALA A 157 -2.75 9.61 -6.40
N ARG A 158 -1.55 9.58 -5.83
CA ARG A 158 -0.42 8.79 -6.32
C ARG A 158 0.50 8.42 -5.16
N ILE A 159 1.24 7.33 -5.29
CA ILE A 159 2.33 6.99 -4.38
C ILE A 159 3.61 6.84 -5.21
N SER A 160 4.68 7.52 -4.80
CA SER A 160 5.98 7.45 -5.47
C SER A 160 7.04 6.84 -4.56
N LEU A 161 7.91 6.01 -5.14
CA LEU A 161 9.04 5.38 -4.48
C LEU A 161 10.27 5.44 -5.39
N SER A 162 11.45 5.21 -4.84
CA SER A 162 12.64 4.93 -5.66
C SER A 162 12.76 3.43 -5.96
N PRO A 163 13.57 3.01 -6.95
CA PRO A 163 13.82 1.60 -7.21
C PRO A 163 14.82 0.95 -6.22
N PHE A 164 15.43 1.72 -5.32
CA PHE A 164 16.59 1.30 -4.53
C PHE A 164 16.22 0.62 -3.18
N MET A 165 17.19 0.44 -2.28
CA MET A 165 17.02 -0.15 -0.94
C MET A 165 16.91 0.95 0.14
N ASP A 166 15.95 1.87 0.01
CA ASP A 166 15.89 3.13 0.76
C ASP A 166 14.71 3.28 1.72
N ASP A 167 13.78 2.31 1.77
CA ASP A 167 12.62 2.32 2.67
C ASP A 167 11.75 3.60 2.62
N ILE A 168 11.87 4.42 1.59
CA ILE A 168 11.17 5.70 1.43
C ILE A 168 9.96 5.55 0.52
N ALA A 169 8.87 6.20 0.91
CA ALA A 169 7.67 6.38 0.09
C ALA A 169 7.12 7.80 0.23
N VAL A 170 6.58 8.32 -0.87
CA VAL A 170 5.86 9.61 -0.91
C VAL A 170 4.41 9.38 -1.27
N VAL A 171 3.51 9.84 -0.41
CA VAL A 171 2.07 9.85 -0.64
C VAL A 171 1.69 11.22 -1.17
N HIS A 172 1.27 11.26 -2.44
CA HIS A 172 0.82 12.47 -3.10
C HIS A 172 -0.66 12.72 -2.83
N VAL A 173 -0.96 13.92 -2.35
CA VAL A 173 -2.33 14.32 -1.99
C VAL A 173 -2.88 15.22 -3.08
N LYS A 174 -4.13 14.99 -3.50
CA LYS A 174 -4.82 15.85 -4.46
C LYS A 174 -4.83 17.28 -3.94
N ALA A 175 -4.42 18.22 -4.79
CA ALA A 175 -4.60 19.63 -4.51
C ALA A 175 -6.09 19.91 -4.29
N PRO A 176 -6.47 20.86 -3.41
CA PRO A 176 -7.84 21.31 -3.36
C PRO A 176 -8.22 21.81 -4.75
N VAL A 177 -9.29 21.26 -5.31
CA VAL A 177 -9.93 21.87 -6.48
C VAL A 177 -10.42 23.22 -6.01
N SER A 178 -9.72 24.29 -6.38
CA SER A 178 -10.30 25.63 -6.30
C SER A 178 -11.55 25.61 -7.18
N PRO A 179 -12.75 25.91 -6.66
CA PRO A 179 -13.92 26.11 -7.52
C PRO A 179 -13.68 27.37 -8.35
N GLY A 180 -13.04 27.21 -9.51
CA GLY A 180 -12.52 28.36 -10.26
C GLY A 180 -11.71 28.00 -11.51
N SER A 181 -12.10 26.95 -12.24
CA SER A 181 -11.68 26.78 -13.64
C SER A 181 -12.76 26.02 -14.41
N THR A 182 -13.80 26.78 -14.76
CA THR A 182 -14.47 26.80 -16.07
C THR A 182 -14.80 25.48 -16.75
N GLU A 183 -16.02 24.99 -16.54
CA GLU A 183 -16.85 24.46 -17.63
C GLU A 183 -18.20 25.20 -17.58
N LEU A 184 -18.48 25.98 -18.63
CA LEU A 184 -19.81 26.52 -18.94
C LEU A 184 -20.64 25.38 -19.56
N PRO A 185 -21.95 25.28 -19.26
CA PRO A 185 -22.92 26.07 -20.01
C PRO A 185 -24.05 26.71 -19.18
N ASP A 186 -24.44 27.89 -19.65
CA ASP A 186 -25.69 28.65 -19.53
C ASP A 186 -26.91 27.94 -18.89
N THR A 187 -27.54 28.57 -17.89
CA THR A 187 -28.65 29.56 -18.07
C THR A 187 -29.38 29.73 -16.73
N SER A 188 -29.50 30.97 -16.26
CA SER A 188 -30.56 31.53 -15.40
C SER A 188 -31.16 30.68 -14.26
N GLN A 189 -30.86 31.05 -13.02
CA GLN A 189 -31.87 31.58 -12.06
C GLN A 189 -31.19 32.06 -10.76
N LYS A 190 -31.27 33.36 -10.51
CA LYS A 190 -30.97 34.00 -9.23
C LYS A 190 -32.10 33.72 -8.25
N LEU A 191 -31.79 33.26 -7.03
CA LEU A 191 -32.61 33.55 -5.86
C LEU A 191 -31.72 33.73 -4.62
N ASN A 192 -31.95 34.85 -3.92
CA ASN A 192 -31.29 35.30 -2.71
C ASN A 192 -31.45 34.33 -1.53
N SER A 193 -30.40 34.17 -0.71
CA SER A 193 -30.52 33.91 0.74
C SER A 193 -29.20 34.28 1.46
N PRO A 194 -29.25 34.83 2.69
CA PRO A 194 -28.13 35.54 3.31
C PRO A 194 -27.30 34.65 4.26
N GLY A 195 -26.00 34.95 4.35
CA GLY A 195 -25.17 34.77 5.55
C GLY A 195 -24.96 33.36 6.08
N CYS A 196 -23.77 32.80 5.85
CA CYS A 196 -23.18 31.80 6.75
C CYS A 196 -21.76 32.24 7.13
N LEU A 197 -21.71 33.04 8.20
CA LEU A 197 -20.54 33.35 9.02
C LEU A 197 -20.16 32.11 9.86
N PHE A 198 -19.77 31.03 9.20
CA PHE A 198 -19.07 29.94 9.87
C PHE A 198 -17.76 29.72 9.14
N GLY A 199 -16.70 30.30 9.71
CA GLY A 199 -15.33 29.96 9.37
C GLY A 199 -15.16 28.47 9.56
N SER A 200 -15.18 27.74 8.44
CA SER A 200 -14.59 26.42 8.41
C SER A 200 -13.09 26.63 8.45
N ASP A 201 -12.52 26.62 9.65
CA ASP A 201 -11.09 26.37 9.86
C ASP A 201 -10.79 24.94 9.40
N HIS A 202 -10.90 24.70 8.09
CA HIS A 202 -10.31 23.55 7.47
C HIS A 202 -8.80 23.73 7.62
N PRO A 203 -8.10 22.88 8.38
CA PRO A 203 -6.65 22.99 8.49
C PRO A 203 -6.11 22.94 7.06
N LYS A 204 -5.42 24.02 6.63
CA LYS A 204 -4.74 24.13 5.32
C LYS A 204 -4.20 22.74 4.97
N ARG A 205 -4.78 22.08 3.95
CA ARG A 205 -4.43 20.70 3.61
C ARG A 205 -2.93 20.66 3.36
N LYS A 206 -2.20 20.07 4.30
CA LYS A 206 -0.76 19.88 4.21
C LYS A 206 -0.57 19.00 2.98
N GLY A 207 0.21 19.44 1.99
CA GLY A 207 0.47 18.68 0.74
C GLY A 207 1.12 17.30 0.98
N ASP A 208 1.96 16.86 0.07
CA ASP A 208 2.53 15.52 0.07
C ASP A 208 3.22 15.13 1.39
N LEU A 209 3.11 13.83 1.71
CA LEU A 209 3.66 13.21 2.91
C LEU A 209 4.80 12.27 2.52
N VAL A 210 5.97 12.47 3.12
CA VAL A 210 7.16 11.66 2.88
C VAL A 210 7.45 10.83 4.13
N LEU A 211 7.61 9.53 3.94
CA LEU A 211 7.76 8.54 4.99
C LEU A 211 8.98 7.65 4.72
N GLN A 212 9.63 7.21 5.79
CA GLN A 212 10.65 6.17 5.78
C GLN A 212 10.23 5.08 6.79
N THR A 213 10.18 3.82 6.36
CA THR A 213 9.82 2.66 7.19
C THR A 213 10.34 1.36 6.61
N CYS A 214 10.84 0.46 7.46
CA CYS A 214 11.22 -0.90 7.07
C CYS A 214 10.05 -1.73 6.53
N HIS A 215 8.81 -1.32 6.80
CA HIS A 215 7.58 -1.95 6.30
C HIS A 215 7.05 -1.26 5.02
N VAL A 216 7.90 -0.57 4.24
CA VAL A 216 7.49 0.22 3.06
C VAL A 216 6.63 -0.57 2.06
N ILE A 217 7.02 -1.82 1.78
CA ILE A 217 6.30 -2.69 0.85
C ILE A 217 4.88 -2.99 1.37
N GLU A 218 4.77 -3.26 2.67
CA GLU A 218 3.50 -3.59 3.30
C GLU A 218 2.56 -2.38 3.36
N VAL A 219 3.04 -1.25 3.88
CA VAL A 219 2.21 -0.04 4.05
C VAL A 219 1.70 0.48 2.72
N VAL A 220 2.56 0.50 1.67
CA VAL A 220 2.15 0.96 0.34
C VAL A 220 1.15 -0.02 -0.29
N THR A 221 1.35 -1.34 -0.12
CA THR A 221 0.38 -2.34 -0.62
C THR A 221 -0.98 -2.19 0.06
N LYS A 222 -1.00 -2.01 1.38
CA LYS A 222 -2.26 -1.84 2.13
C LYS A 222 -2.94 -0.52 1.77
N LEU A 223 -2.17 0.56 1.64
CA LEU A 223 -2.69 1.86 1.22
C LEU A 223 -3.26 1.82 -0.20
N PHE A 224 -2.59 1.13 -1.13
CA PHE A 224 -3.09 0.89 -2.48
C PHE A 224 -4.48 0.21 -2.46
N LEU A 225 -4.62 -0.85 -1.68
CA LEU A 225 -5.90 -1.56 -1.54
C LEU A 225 -6.98 -0.71 -0.86
N VAL A 226 -6.63 0.08 0.15
CA VAL A 226 -7.55 1.00 0.82
C VAL A 226 -8.08 2.05 -0.15
N VAL A 227 -7.19 2.70 -0.92
CA VAL A 227 -7.59 3.71 -1.92
C VAL A 227 -8.42 3.07 -3.03
N GLN A 228 -8.04 1.89 -3.52
CA GLN A 228 -8.82 1.15 -4.52
C GLN A 228 -10.23 0.82 -4.02
N ASN A 229 -10.37 0.37 -2.77
CA ASN A 229 -11.66 0.03 -2.19
C ASN A 229 -12.53 1.29 -1.97
N ALA A 230 -11.92 2.42 -1.61
CA ALA A 230 -12.65 3.67 -1.34
C ALA A 230 -13.10 4.40 -2.61
N THR A 231 -12.30 4.36 -3.68
CA THR A 231 -12.53 5.15 -4.90
C THR A 231 -12.97 4.31 -6.11
N GLY A 232 -12.90 2.98 -6.02
CA GLY A 232 -13.12 2.06 -7.14
C GLY A 232 -11.95 1.96 -8.12
N LYS A 233 -10.96 2.87 -8.05
CA LYS A 233 -9.76 2.88 -8.90
C LYS A 233 -8.50 2.80 -8.03
N PRO A 234 -7.49 1.97 -8.37
CA PRO A 234 -6.23 2.01 -7.65
C PRO A 234 -5.53 3.37 -7.80
N PRO A 235 -4.75 3.81 -6.80
CA PRO A 235 -3.89 4.98 -6.95
C PRO A 235 -2.75 4.68 -7.91
N ASP A 236 -2.25 5.71 -8.59
CA ASP A 236 -1.10 5.55 -9.47
C ASP A 236 0.17 5.25 -8.63
N ILE A 237 0.99 4.29 -9.08
CA ILE A 237 2.26 3.96 -8.43
C ILE A 237 3.43 4.28 -9.36
N THR A 238 4.27 5.22 -8.95
CA THR A 238 5.50 5.61 -9.67
C THR A 238 6.72 5.08 -8.92
N ILE A 239 7.60 4.35 -9.63
CA ILE A 239 8.86 3.87 -9.07
C ILE A 239 9.98 4.37 -9.98
N THR A 240 10.63 5.46 -9.59
CA THR A 240 11.60 6.20 -10.42
C THR A 240 12.68 6.82 -9.54
N THR A 241 13.85 7.11 -10.13
CA THR A 241 14.96 7.75 -9.41
C THR A 241 14.73 9.24 -9.17
N GLU A 242 13.75 9.83 -9.84
CA GLU A 242 13.38 11.24 -9.71
C GLU A 242 11.85 11.40 -9.80
N PHE A 243 11.29 12.27 -8.97
CA PHE A 243 9.89 12.67 -9.05
C PHE A 243 9.62 13.98 -8.29
N GLU A 244 8.58 14.71 -8.71
CA GLU A 244 8.12 15.94 -8.06
C GLU A 244 7.19 15.66 -6.88
N THR A 245 7.33 16.46 -5.83
CA THR A 245 6.52 16.42 -4.61
C THR A 245 5.99 17.81 -4.28
N ASN A 246 4.69 17.94 -4.04
CA ASN A 246 4.05 19.22 -3.73
C ASN A 246 3.81 19.34 -2.23
N PHE A 247 4.53 20.24 -1.56
CA PHE A 247 4.39 20.49 -0.12
C PHE A 247 3.35 21.55 0.25
N GLY A 248 2.54 21.98 -0.71
CA GLY A 248 1.53 23.04 -0.60
C GLY A 248 2.11 24.41 -0.92
N GLU A 249 3.19 24.78 -0.24
CA GLU A 249 3.87 26.08 -0.42
C GLU A 249 5.02 26.03 -1.43
N SER A 250 5.53 24.82 -1.73
CA SER A 250 6.63 24.62 -2.68
C SER A 250 6.55 23.24 -3.32
N THR A 251 6.98 23.14 -4.58
CA THR A 251 7.10 21.88 -5.30
C THR A 251 8.55 21.45 -5.35
N VAL A 252 8.93 20.43 -4.58
CA VAL A 252 10.31 19.97 -4.44
C VAL A 252 10.53 18.70 -5.25
N ILE A 253 11.64 18.64 -5.97
CA ILE A 253 12.06 17.44 -6.71
C ILE A 253 12.83 16.51 -5.77
N PHE A 254 12.38 15.26 -5.63
CA PHE A 254 13.15 14.20 -4.99
C PHE A 254 14.04 13.54 -6.03
N LEU A 255 15.33 13.44 -5.73
CA LEU A 255 16.34 12.82 -6.57
C LEU A 255 17.12 11.80 -5.75
N PHE A 256 17.06 10.54 -6.15
CA PHE A 256 17.75 9.44 -5.49
C PHE A 256 19.05 9.13 -6.23
N ARG A 257 20.17 9.19 -5.50
CA ARG A 257 21.51 8.92 -6.03
C ARG A 257 22.14 7.81 -5.22
N THR A 258 22.66 6.79 -5.91
CA THR A 258 23.57 5.82 -5.30
C THR A 258 24.96 6.44 -5.30
N THR A 259 25.42 6.86 -4.12
CA THR A 259 26.77 7.41 -3.98
C THR A 259 27.78 6.26 -3.99
N GLY A 260 28.83 6.36 -4.80
CA GLY A 260 29.90 5.37 -4.79
C GLY A 260 30.64 5.40 -3.45
N LEU A 261 30.45 4.39 -2.61
CA LEU A 261 31.23 3.92 -1.43
C LEU A 261 31.81 4.92 -0.39
N THR A 262 31.91 6.23 -0.62
CA THR A 262 32.72 7.15 0.22
C THR A 262 31.93 8.16 1.02
N GLU A 263 30.68 8.51 0.67
CA GLU A 263 29.93 9.58 1.37
C GLU A 263 28.87 9.07 2.37
N VAL A 264 28.39 7.84 2.22
CA VAL A 264 27.33 7.27 3.07
C VAL A 264 27.72 5.83 3.42
N ALA A 265 27.72 5.52 4.72
CA ALA A 265 28.00 4.16 5.18
C ALA A 265 26.95 3.18 4.63
N PRO A 266 27.33 1.93 4.28
CA PRO A 266 26.39 0.95 3.75
C PRO A 266 25.13 0.84 4.63
N GLY A 267 23.96 1.07 4.03
CA GLY A 267 22.66 1.00 4.72
C GLY A 267 22.23 2.28 5.46
N HIS A 268 23.01 3.37 5.39
CA HIS A 268 22.56 4.69 5.85
C HIS A 268 21.93 5.47 4.70
N ILE A 269 21.00 6.36 5.04
CA ILE A 269 20.36 7.27 4.09
C ILE A 269 20.63 8.69 4.56
N ARG A 270 21.13 9.53 3.66
CA ARG A 270 21.33 10.96 3.94
C ARG A 270 20.45 11.77 3.01
N ILE A 271 19.66 12.68 3.59
CA ILE A 271 18.80 13.59 2.82
C ILE A 271 19.38 15.00 2.91
N ILE A 272 19.62 15.61 1.76
CA ILE A 272 20.16 16.97 1.65
C ILE A 272 19.15 17.82 0.88
N ARG A 273 18.64 18.88 1.52
CA ARG A 273 17.81 19.87 0.83
C ARG A 273 18.68 20.93 0.17
N ARG A 274 18.57 21.08 -1.15
CA ARG A 274 19.19 22.14 -1.95
C ARG A 274 18.09 22.94 -2.65
N HIS A 275 17.68 24.06 -2.04
CA HIS A 275 16.57 24.90 -2.53
C HIS A 275 15.28 24.10 -2.80
N ASN A 276 15.05 23.80 -4.08
CA ASN A 276 13.87 23.12 -4.59
C ASN A 276 14.11 21.62 -4.90
N ARG A 277 15.21 21.06 -4.38
CA ARG A 277 15.57 19.66 -4.54
C ARG A 277 15.85 19.01 -3.19
N MET A 278 15.38 17.77 -3.03
CA MET A 278 15.75 16.86 -1.95
C MET A 278 16.58 15.74 -2.56
N GLU A 279 17.88 15.77 -2.32
CA GLU A 279 18.80 14.72 -2.75
C GLU A 279 18.84 13.65 -1.66
N VAL A 280 18.44 12.43 -2.04
CA VAL A 280 18.51 11.24 -1.18
C VAL A 280 19.73 10.45 -1.61
N LEU A 281 20.74 10.43 -0.76
CA LEU A 281 21.98 9.70 -0.95
C LEU A 281 21.88 8.34 -0.26
N LEU A 282 22.13 7.30 -1.04
CA LEU A 282 22.06 5.88 -0.68
C LEU A 282 23.44 5.23 -0.74
#